data_AF-A0A7H8MI17-F1
#
_entry.id   AF-A0A7H8MI17-F1
#
_cell.length_a   1.000
_cell.length_b   1.000
_cell.length_c   1.000
_cell.angle_alpha   90.00
_cell.angle_beta   90.00
_cell.angle_gamma   90.00
#
_symmetry.space_group_name_H-M   'P 1'
#
loop_
_entity.id
_entity.type
_entity.pdbx_description
1 polymer ?
#
loop_
_entity_poly.entity_id
_entity_poly.type
_entity_poly.pdbx_seq_one_letter_code
_entity_poly.pdbx_strand_id
1 'polypeptide(L)'
;MTTPPSTAAPASFGWCHWHKGPSGTAVMVSIIEQGSGPGAGLYACSPCREQHGLRSVVEQPHEVAYRDYLLHTTDCEGCSRIGRCKVGGRLRDIYQKALDAAP
;
A
#
# COMPACT_ATOMS: atom_id res chain seq x y z
N MET A 1 -27.08 17.12 -29.85
CA MET A 1 -26.06 16.16 -29.38
C MET A 1 -25.40 16.80 -28.19
N THR A 2 -25.64 16.29 -26.98
CA THR A 2 -25.14 16.89 -25.73
C THR A 2 -23.89 16.12 -25.30
N THR A 3 -22.73 16.78 -25.37
CA THR A 3 -21.44 16.25 -24.88
C THR A 3 -21.50 16.17 -23.36
N PRO A 4 -21.17 15.04 -22.70
CA PRO A 4 -21.08 15.01 -21.26
C PRO A 4 -19.86 15.82 -20.79
N PRO A 5 -19.95 16.54 -19.66
CA PRO A 5 -18.79 17.17 -19.07
C PRO A 5 -17.84 16.07 -18.60
N SER A 6 -16.73 15.90 -19.32
CA SER A 6 -15.59 15.13 -18.82
C SER A 6 -14.90 15.97 -17.75
N THR A 7 -15.45 15.94 -16.54
CA THR A 7 -14.69 16.31 -15.34
C THR A 7 -13.72 15.17 -15.05
N ALA A 8 -12.79 14.94 -15.98
CA ALA A 8 -11.57 14.24 -15.64
C ALA A 8 -10.80 15.22 -14.74
N ALA A 9 -10.84 14.97 -13.43
CA ALA A 9 -9.84 15.54 -12.54
C ALA A 9 -8.47 15.36 -13.20
N PRO A 10 -7.57 16.37 -13.19
CA PRO A 10 -6.28 16.24 -13.84
C PRO A 10 -5.64 14.96 -13.34
N ALA A 11 -5.50 13.97 -14.23
CA ALA A 11 -4.90 12.70 -13.87
C ALA A 11 -3.54 13.05 -13.28
N SER A 12 -3.32 12.73 -12.00
CA SER A 12 -2.02 12.94 -11.38
C SER A 12 -1.00 12.21 -12.25
N PHE A 13 -0.22 12.96 -13.02
CA PHE A 13 0.81 12.39 -13.88
C PHE A 13 1.90 11.85 -12.95
N GLY A 14 1.80 10.57 -12.60
CA GLY A 14 2.84 9.88 -11.85
C GLY A 14 3.95 9.40 -12.79
N TRP A 15 5.14 9.20 -12.24
CA TRP A 15 6.26 8.60 -12.97
C TRP A 15 6.29 7.09 -12.77
N CYS A 16 6.34 6.31 -13.85
CA CYS A 16 6.56 4.87 -13.77
C CYS A 16 8.05 4.54 -13.81
N HIS A 17 8.54 3.86 -12.79
CA HIS A 17 9.95 3.49 -12.66
C HIS A 17 10.36 2.31 -13.56
N TRP A 18 9.41 1.49 -14.00
CA TRP A 18 9.66 0.32 -14.84
C TRP A 18 9.84 0.70 -16.32
N HIS A 19 8.91 1.46 -16.90
CA HIS A 19 9.06 1.94 -18.28
C HIS A 19 9.77 3.29 -18.40
N LYS A 20 10.11 3.93 -17.27
CA LYS A 20 10.82 5.23 -17.18
C LYS A 20 10.10 6.38 -17.92
N GLY A 21 8.86 6.65 -17.53
CA GLY A 21 8.05 7.67 -18.20
C GLY A 21 6.76 8.03 -17.44
N PRO A 22 6.09 9.12 -17.84
CA PRO A 22 4.83 9.54 -17.22
C PRO A 22 3.71 8.52 -17.45
N SER A 23 2.81 8.40 -16.48
CA SER A 23 1.61 7.59 -16.58
C SER A 23 0.53 8.06 -15.60
N GLY A 24 -0.70 8.22 -16.09
CA GLY A 24 -1.86 8.54 -15.24
C GLY A 24 -2.33 7.40 -14.34
N THR A 25 -1.74 6.20 -14.44
CA THR A 25 -2.09 5.03 -13.62
C THR A 25 -0.96 4.57 -12.69
N ALA A 26 0.13 5.35 -12.63
CA ALA A 26 1.26 5.06 -11.76
C ALA A 26 0.84 5.20 -10.29
N VAL A 27 1.00 4.10 -9.53
CA VAL A 27 0.77 4.07 -8.08
C VAL A 27 2.01 3.51 -7.38
N MET A 28 2.17 3.79 -6.09
CA MET A 28 3.30 3.30 -5.31
C MET A 28 3.22 1.78 -5.16
N VAL A 29 4.31 1.09 -5.50
CA VAL A 29 4.44 -0.37 -5.40
C VAL A 29 5.52 -0.80 -4.40
N SER A 30 6.44 0.10 -4.03
CA SER A 30 7.45 -0.19 -3.03
C SER A 30 7.92 1.09 -2.34
N ILE A 31 8.29 0.98 -1.07
CA ILE A 31 8.92 2.03 -0.28
C ILE A 31 10.34 1.55 -0.02
N ILE A 32 11.32 2.33 -0.49
CA ILE A 32 12.72 2.14 -0.13
C ILE A 32 12.94 2.97 1.13
N GLU A 33 13.10 2.30 2.27
CA GLU A 33 13.58 2.96 3.48
C GLU A 33 15.10 3.15 3.39
N GLN A 34 15.56 4.38 3.62
CA GLN A 34 16.97 4.68 3.81
C GLN A 34 17.16 4.90 5.31
N GLY A 35 18.14 4.22 5.93
CA GLY A 35 18.33 4.25 7.40
C GLY A 35 18.43 5.65 8.02
N SER A 36 18.84 6.66 7.24
CA SER A 36 18.75 8.09 7.58
C SER A 36 18.38 8.90 6.34
N GLY A 37 17.28 9.66 6.38
CA GLY A 37 16.82 10.54 5.31
C GLY A 37 15.42 10.22 4.77
N PRO A 38 14.86 11.06 3.89
CA PRO A 38 13.57 10.77 3.29
C PRO A 38 13.66 9.51 2.42
N GLY A 39 12.81 8.52 2.70
CA GLY A 39 12.62 7.33 1.87
C GLY A 39 12.26 7.68 0.42
N ALA A 40 12.36 6.70 -0.47
CA ALA A 40 11.97 6.84 -1.87
C ALA A 40 10.82 5.89 -2.19
N GLY A 41 9.76 6.39 -2.82
CA GLY A 41 8.67 5.56 -3.33
C GLY A 41 8.94 5.13 -4.76
N LEU A 42 8.86 3.83 -5.04
CA LEU A 42 8.81 3.32 -6.41
C LEU A 42 7.36 3.25 -6.87
N TYR A 43 7.10 3.73 -8.08
CA TYR A 43 5.77 3.78 -8.67
C TYR A 43 5.73 3.01 -9.99
N ALA A 44 4.64 2.28 -10.23
CA ALA A 44 4.41 1.52 -11.44
C ALA A 44 2.99 1.73 -11.98
N CYS A 45 2.87 1.92 -13.29
CA CYS A 45 1.59 2.01 -14.01
C CYS A 45 0.91 0.63 -14.09
N SER A 46 -0.41 0.58 -14.39
CA SER A 46 -1.14 -0.70 -14.46
C SER A 46 -0.46 -1.74 -15.38
N PRO A 47 -0.09 -1.40 -16.63
CA PRO A 47 0.55 -2.37 -17.52
C PRO A 47 1.87 -2.91 -16.98
N CYS A 48 2.70 -2.07 -16.33
CA CYS A 48 3.95 -2.53 -15.74
C CYS A 48 3.71 -3.39 -14.49
N ARG A 49 2.67 -3.09 -13.70
CA ARG A 49 2.30 -3.94 -12.56
C ARG A 49 1.91 -5.34 -13.02
N GLU A 50 1.07 -5.44 -14.04
CA GLU A 50 0.64 -6.71 -14.62
C GLU A 50 1.80 -7.53 -15.18
N GLN A 51 2.67 -6.90 -15.99
CA GLN A 51 3.81 -7.57 -16.62
C GLN A 51 4.86 -8.07 -15.62
N HIS A 52 5.06 -7.35 -14.51
CA HIS A 52 6.10 -7.66 -13.53
C HIS A 52 5.54 -8.29 -12.24
N GLY A 53 4.24 -8.61 -12.18
CA GLY A 53 3.60 -9.19 -11.00
C GLY A 53 3.64 -8.29 -9.77
N LEU A 54 3.66 -6.97 -9.95
CA LEU A 54 3.77 -6.00 -8.85
C LEU A 54 2.40 -5.69 -8.28
N ARG A 55 2.33 -5.53 -6.96
CA ARG A 55 1.14 -5.03 -6.25
C ARG A 55 1.38 -3.61 -5.78
N SER A 56 0.33 -2.80 -5.73
CA SER A 56 0.44 -1.51 -5.05
C SER A 56 0.68 -1.73 -3.56
N VAL A 57 1.36 -0.78 -2.88
CA VAL A 57 1.62 -0.87 -1.43
C VAL A 57 0.35 -1.17 -0.65
N VAL A 58 -0.77 -0.53 -1.01
CA VAL A 58 -2.06 -0.71 -0.32
C VAL A 58 -2.69 -2.09 -0.51
N GLU A 59 -2.25 -2.86 -1.51
CA GLU A 59 -2.70 -4.22 -1.80
C GLU A 59 -1.72 -5.30 -1.30
N GLN A 60 -0.57 -4.89 -0.76
CA GLN A 60 0.40 -5.85 -0.25
C GLN A 60 -0.14 -6.52 1.03
N PRO A 61 0.01 -7.85 1.18
CA PRO A 61 -0.59 -8.57 2.30
C PRO A 61 -0.16 -8.05 3.68
N HIS A 62 1.08 -7.62 3.83
CA HIS A 62 1.58 -7.07 5.09
C HIS A 62 0.96 -5.69 5.41
N GLU A 63 0.75 -4.85 4.41
CA GLU A 63 0.11 -3.54 4.59
C GLU A 63 -1.37 -3.70 4.97
N VAL A 64 -2.09 -4.61 4.30
CA VAL A 64 -3.49 -4.95 4.64
C VAL A 64 -3.58 -5.47 6.08
N ALA A 65 -2.73 -6.43 6.45
CA ALA A 65 -2.71 -6.99 7.80
C ALA A 65 -2.33 -5.96 8.87
N TYR A 66 -1.41 -5.05 8.56
CA TYR A 66 -1.02 -3.96 9.46
C TYR A 66 -2.17 -2.99 9.71
N ARG A 67 -2.94 -2.63 8.68
CA ARG A 67 -4.12 -1.76 8.83
C ARG A 67 -5.20 -2.40 9.68
N ASP A 68 -5.53 -3.66 9.43
CA ASP A 68 -6.50 -4.40 10.25
C ASP A 68 -6.06 -4.47 11.71
N TYR A 69 -4.75 -4.70 11.93
CA TYR A 69 -4.16 -4.69 13.25
C TYR A 69 -4.29 -3.33 13.94
N LEU A 70 -3.91 -2.24 13.26
CA LEU A 70 -3.99 -0.89 13.80
C LEU A 70 -5.43 -0.49 14.15
N LEU A 71 -6.37 -0.70 13.24
CA LEU A 71 -7.80 -0.41 13.46
C LEU A 71 -8.31 -1.07 14.73
N HIS A 72 -7.99 -2.36 14.91
CA HIS A 72 -8.38 -3.07 16.12
C HIS A 72 -7.77 -2.46 17.39
N THR A 73 -6.50 -2.03 17.35
CA THR A 73 -5.87 -1.39 18.52
C THR A 73 -6.45 -0.02 18.86
N THR A 74 -7.06 0.68 17.90
CA THR A 74 -7.73 1.96 18.13
C THR A 74 -9.11 1.78 18.78
N ASP A 75 -9.87 0.76 18.38
CA ASP A 75 -11.27 0.58 18.82
C ASP A 75 -11.44 -0.30 20.08
N CYS A 76 -10.43 -1.09 20.46
CA CYS A 76 -10.57 -2.03 21.57
C CYS A 76 -10.35 -1.38 22.94
N GLU A 77 -11.45 -1.08 23.66
CA GLU A 77 -11.44 -0.46 25.00
C GLU A 77 -10.63 -1.23 26.07
N GLY A 78 -10.24 -2.49 25.85
CA GLY A 78 -9.40 -3.28 26.75
C GLY A 78 -7.94 -3.44 26.32
N CYS A 79 -7.55 -2.88 25.17
CA CYS A 79 -6.25 -3.09 24.56
C CYS A 79 -5.38 -1.84 24.72
N SER A 80 -5.14 -1.41 25.98
CA SER A 80 -4.24 -0.27 26.31
C SER A 80 -2.78 -0.47 25.84
N ARG A 81 -2.46 -1.64 25.27
CA ARG A 81 -1.21 -1.93 24.55
C ARG A 81 -1.48 -2.83 23.34
N ILE A 82 -0.82 -2.47 22.25
CA ILE A 82 -0.62 -3.21 20.99
C ILE A 82 -0.44 -4.73 21.26
N GLY A 83 -1.40 -5.55 20.81
CA GLY A 83 -1.30 -7.02 20.77
C GLY A 83 -1.66 -7.82 22.03
N ARG A 84 -2.19 -7.21 23.11
CA ARG A 84 -2.46 -7.94 24.37
C ARG A 84 -3.81 -8.67 24.46
N CYS A 85 -4.82 -8.24 23.72
CA CYS A 85 -6.10 -8.92 23.64
C CYS A 85 -6.02 -10.08 22.62
N LYS A 86 -6.79 -11.16 22.81
CA LYS A 86 -6.71 -12.38 21.95
C LYS A 86 -6.86 -12.06 20.45
N VAL A 87 -7.75 -11.14 20.11
CA VAL A 87 -7.98 -10.68 18.73
C VAL A 87 -6.76 -9.92 18.21
N GLY A 88 -6.27 -8.94 18.96
CA GLY A 88 -5.04 -8.21 18.62
C GLY A 88 -3.81 -9.11 18.49
N GLY A 89 -3.67 -10.14 19.33
CA GLY A 89 -2.61 -11.15 19.20
C GLY A 89 -2.69 -11.90 17.87
N ARG A 90 -3.88 -12.39 17.50
CA ARG A 90 -4.09 -13.05 16.20
C ARG A 90 -3.79 -12.12 15.01
N LEU A 91 -4.24 -10.87 15.05
CA LEU A 91 -3.98 -9.89 13.98
C LEU A 91 -2.48 -9.59 13.86
N ARG A 92 -1.77 -9.48 14.98
CA ARG A 92 -0.31 -9.34 15.00
C ARG A 92 0.39 -10.56 14.38
N ASP A 93 -0.08 -11.77 14.67
CA ASP A 93 0.48 -13.00 14.08
C ASP A 93 0.25 -13.06 12.57
N ILE A 94 -0.92 -12.61 12.09
CA ILE A 94 -1.22 -12.50 10.65
C ILE A 94 -0.26 -11.49 9.99
N TYR A 95 -0.09 -10.32 10.60
CA TYR A 95 0.84 -9.30 10.11
C TYR A 95 2.28 -9.84 10.05
N GLN A 96 2.76 -10.50 11.10
CA GLN A 96 4.12 -11.08 11.11
C GLN A 96 4.30 -12.12 10.00
N LYS A 97 3.35 -13.04 9.82
CA LYS A 97 3.41 -14.02 8.73
C LYS A 97 3.42 -13.37 7.35
N ALA A 98 2.72 -12.25 7.18
CA ALA A 98 2.70 -11.51 5.93
C ALA A 98 4.04 -10.80 5.66
N LEU A 99 4.75 -10.35 6.70
CA LEU A 99 6.12 -9.84 6.59
C LEU A 99 7.10 -10.96 6.23
N ASP A 100 7.01 -12.12 6.90
CA ASP A 100 7.91 -13.25 6.66
C ASP A 100 7.74 -13.85 5.24
N ALA A 101 6.57 -13.64 4.64
CA ALA A 101 6.26 -14.06 3.27
C ALA A 101 6.54 -12.98 2.21
N ALA A 102 6.94 -11.76 2.62
CA ALA A 102 7.31 -10.72 1.68
C ALA A 102 8.68 -11.06 1.04
N PRO A 103 8.82 -10.90 -0.29
CA PRO A 103 10.06 -11.21 -1.01
C PRO A 103 11.19 -10.22 -0.74
#